data_AF-X1TQN9-F1
#
_entry.id   AF-X1TQN9-F1
#
_cell.length_a   1.000
_cell.length_b   1.000
_cell.length_c   1.000
_cell.angle_alpha   90.00
_cell.angle_beta   90.00
_cell.angle_gamma   90.00
#
_symmetry.space_group_name_H-M   'P 1'
#
loop_
_entity.id
_entity.type
_entity.pdbx_description
1 polymer ?
#
loop_
_entity_poly.entity_id
_entity_poly.type
_entity_poly.pdbx_seq_one_letter_code
_entity_poly.pdbx_strand_id
1 'polypeptide(L)'
;MKDAIHLLKYRRKKGIMKQLEKILKVYFFQTDFPFSKFDLVVPIPLHRKKLRERGFNQAELLARVIATHFGLKLVKNNLQRVKATKSQTSLSKKKRIENIKGAFQFRNKGKFQAKKDTFS
;
A
#
# COMPACT_ATOMS: atom_id res chain seq x y z
N MET A 1 23.54 4.78 10.14
CA MET A 1 22.94 3.98 11.23
C MET A 1 21.44 3.69 11.05
N LYS A 2 20.57 4.71 10.85
CA LYS A 2 19.12 4.49 10.63
C LYS A 2 18.79 3.61 9.43
N ASP A 3 19.50 3.77 8.31
CA ASP A 3 19.30 2.95 7.10
C ASP A 3 19.77 1.51 7.28
N ALA A 4 20.84 1.28 8.03
CA ALA A 4 21.32 -0.07 8.36
C ALA A 4 20.29 -0.82 9.24
N ILE A 5 19.72 -0.14 10.25
CA ILE A 5 18.65 -0.70 11.08
C ILE A 5 17.40 -0.98 10.24
N HIS A 6 17.06 -0.08 9.30
CA HIS A 6 15.95 -0.27 8.36
C HIS A 6 16.19 -1.51 7.47
N LEU A 7 17.38 -1.65 6.90
CA LEU A 7 17.75 -2.79 6.07
C LEU A 7 17.73 -4.11 6.86
N LEU A 8 18.17 -4.11 8.12
CA LEU A 8 18.15 -5.29 8.99
C LEU A 8 16.71 -5.69 9.35
N LYS A 9 15.87 -4.73 9.75
CA LYS A 9 14.42 -4.95 9.97
C LYS A 9 13.74 -5.46 8.69
N TYR A 10 14.12 -4.93 7.54
CA TYR A 10 13.61 -5.34 6.24
C TYR A 10 14.03 -6.77 5.88
N ARG A 11 15.32 -7.10 6.03
CA ARG A 11 15.86 -8.46 5.77
C ARG A 11 15.18 -9.52 6.64
N ARG A 12 15.05 -9.28 7.95
CA ARG A 12 14.38 -10.24 8.86
C ARG A 12 12.91 -10.47 8.48
N LYS A 13 12.23 -9.44 7.97
CA LYS A 13 10.83 -9.53 7.53
C LYS A 13 10.67 -10.06 6.10
N LYS A 14 11.71 -10.11 5.27
CA LYS A 14 11.66 -10.78 3.96
C LYS A 14 11.27 -12.24 4.09
N GLY A 15 11.67 -12.94 5.17
CA GLY A 15 11.26 -14.32 5.43
C GLY A 15 9.73 -14.46 5.56
N ILE A 16 9.13 -13.64 6.43
CA ILE A 16 7.67 -13.57 6.62
C ILE A 16 6.97 -13.14 5.33
N MET A 17 7.54 -12.17 4.60
CA MET A 17 6.99 -11.71 3.34
C MET A 17 6.99 -12.78 2.25
N LYS A 18 8.02 -13.64 2.19
CA LYS A 18 8.04 -14.78 1.26
C LYS A 18 6.92 -15.78 1.57
N GLN A 19 6.66 -16.06 2.85
CA GLN A 19 5.55 -16.92 3.26
C GLN A 19 4.20 -16.28 2.92
N LEU A 20 4.04 -14.99 3.22
CA LEU A 20 2.84 -14.23 2.90
C LEU A 20 2.61 -14.15 1.38
N GLU A 21 3.67 -13.99 0.59
CA GLU A 21 3.59 -14.02 -0.87
C GLU A 21 3.07 -15.37 -1.38
N LYS A 22 3.53 -16.50 -0.82
CA LYS A 22 3.00 -17.82 -1.18
C LYS A 22 1.50 -17.92 -0.88
N ILE A 23 1.07 -17.48 0.30
CA ILE A 23 -0.35 -17.48 0.69
C ILE A 23 -1.17 -16.58 -0.24
N LEU A 24 -0.68 -15.38 -0.53
CA LEU A 24 -1.35 -14.44 -1.43
C LEU A 24 -1.47 -14.98 -2.85
N LYS A 25 -0.46 -15.69 -3.37
CA LYS A 25 -0.55 -16.33 -4.69
C LYS A 25 -1.65 -17.40 -4.75
N VAL A 26 -1.78 -18.22 -3.70
CA VAL A 26 -2.88 -19.19 -3.61
C VAL A 26 -4.23 -18.47 -3.59
N TYR A 27 -4.35 -17.42 -2.77
CA TYR A 27 -5.57 -16.61 -2.71
C TYR A 27 -5.90 -15.98 -4.06
N PHE A 28 -4.92 -15.38 -4.74
CA PHE A 28 -5.11 -14.76 -6.05
C PHE A 28 -5.53 -15.74 -7.14
N PHE A 29 -5.03 -16.98 -7.10
CA PHE A 29 -5.46 -18.04 -8.02
C PHE A 29 -6.91 -18.46 -7.79
N GLN A 30 -7.40 -18.38 -6.55
CA GLN A 30 -8.76 -18.75 -6.17
C GLN A 30 -9.77 -17.61 -6.33
N THR A 31 -9.31 -16.37 -6.49
CA THR A 31 -10.17 -15.19 -6.60
C THR A 31 -10.37 -14.79 -8.04
N ASP A 32 -11.62 -14.62 -8.45
CA ASP A 32 -11.98 -14.04 -9.74
C ASP A 32 -11.95 -12.49 -9.71
N PHE A 33 -10.85 -11.94 -9.19
CA PHE A 33 -10.66 -10.49 -9.20
C PHE A 33 -9.87 -10.10 -10.46
N PRO A 34 -10.38 -9.20 -11.31
CA PRO A 34 -9.78 -8.91 -12.60
C PRO A 34 -8.59 -7.94 -12.47
N PHE A 35 -7.53 -8.36 -11.77
CA PHE A 35 -6.33 -7.56 -11.53
C PHE A 35 -5.67 -7.06 -12.83
N SER A 36 -5.83 -7.79 -13.93
CA SER A 36 -5.35 -7.42 -15.26
C SER A 36 -6.02 -6.17 -15.86
N LYS A 37 -7.18 -5.73 -15.34
CA LYS A 37 -7.85 -4.50 -15.79
C LYS A 37 -7.18 -3.23 -15.27
N PHE A 38 -6.31 -3.33 -14.27
CA PHE A 38 -5.62 -2.20 -13.68
C PHE A 38 -4.26 -1.98 -14.33
N ASP A 39 -3.82 -0.73 -14.43
CA ASP A 39 -2.51 -0.40 -15.01
C ASP A 39 -1.41 -0.28 -13.94
N LEU A 40 -1.82 0.00 -12.69
CA LEU A 40 -0.90 0.36 -11.62
C LEU A 40 -1.45 0.04 -10.24
N VAL A 41 -0.54 -0.02 -9.27
CA VAL A 41 -0.86 -0.15 -7.85
C VAL A 41 -0.13 0.92 -7.05
N VAL A 42 -0.85 1.56 -6.12
CA VAL A 42 -0.32 2.63 -5.27
C VAL A 42 -0.44 2.20 -3.81
N PRO A 43 0.66 2.02 -3.08
CA PRO A 43 0.59 1.71 -1.67
C PRO A 43 0.15 2.93 -0.85
N ILE A 44 -0.75 2.71 0.10
CA ILE A 44 -1.18 3.77 1.01
C ILE A 44 -0.01 4.16 1.92
N PRO A 45 0.39 5.45 1.97
CA PRO A 45 1.51 5.89 2.77
C PRO A 45 1.17 5.92 4.27
N LEU A 46 2.14 5.50 5.09
CA LEU A 46 2.11 5.73 6.53
C LEU A 46 2.52 7.17 6.86
N HIS A 47 2.03 7.66 7.99
CA HIS A 47 2.52 8.93 8.55
C HIS A 47 3.98 8.78 8.97
N ARG A 48 4.81 9.83 8.81
CA ARG A 48 6.26 9.78 9.09
C ARG A 48 6.58 9.21 10.49
N LYS A 49 5.80 9.57 11.51
CA LYS A 49 5.94 9.02 12.87
C LYS A 49 5.77 7.49 12.91
N LYS A 50 4.66 6.98 12.33
CA LYS A 50 4.37 5.54 12.26
C LYS A 50 5.39 4.78 11.39
N LEU A 51 5.90 5.40 10.33
CA LEU A 51 6.94 4.81 9.50
C LEU A 51 8.25 4.64 10.28
N ARG A 52 8.63 5.62 11.11
CA ARG A 52 9.80 5.52 11.99
C ARG A 52 9.65 4.42 13.05
N GLU A 53 8.49 4.35 13.71
CA GLU A 53 8.19 3.33 14.72
C GLU A 53 8.22 1.92 14.12
N ARG A 54 7.50 1.70 13.01
CA ARG A 54 7.39 0.39 12.35
C ARG A 54 8.65 0.01 11.58
N GLY A 55 9.40 0.99 11.12
CA GLY A 55 10.60 0.84 10.31
C GLY A 55 10.35 0.43 8.86
N PHE A 56 9.10 0.35 8.38
CA PHE A 56 8.72 0.10 6.98
C PHE A 56 7.20 0.29 6.79
N ASN A 57 6.75 0.34 5.54
CA ASN A 57 5.33 0.40 5.17
C ASN A 57 4.81 -0.98 4.73
N GLN A 58 3.96 -1.62 5.53
CA GLN A 58 3.34 -2.92 5.19
C GLN A 58 2.59 -2.87 3.86
N ALA A 59 1.88 -1.77 3.59
CA ALA A 59 1.11 -1.62 2.35
C ALA A 59 2.02 -1.58 1.12
N GLU A 60 3.23 -1.04 1.25
CA GLU A 60 4.22 -1.05 0.17
C GLU A 60 4.75 -2.46 -0.12
N LEU A 61 4.95 -3.28 0.91
CA LEU A 61 5.37 -4.66 0.74
C LEU A 61 4.30 -5.48 0.01
N LEU A 62 3.03 -5.34 0.41
CA LEU A 62 1.92 -6.00 -0.26
C LEU A 62 1.73 -5.51 -1.70
N ALA A 63 1.76 -4.19 -1.91
CA ALA A 63 1.64 -3.61 -3.25
C ALA A 63 2.74 -4.10 -4.19
N ARG A 64 3.96 -4.36 -3.68
CA ARG A 64 5.03 -4.96 -4.46
C ARG A 64 4.71 -6.39 -4.89
N VAL A 65 4.19 -7.22 -4.00
CA VAL A 65 3.79 -8.59 -4.32
C VAL A 65 2.71 -8.59 -5.41
N ILE A 66 1.69 -7.76 -5.26
CA ILE A 66 0.60 -7.59 -6.23
C ILE A 66 1.17 -7.12 -7.59
N ALA A 67 2.00 -6.06 -7.59
CA ALA A 67 2.61 -5.52 -8.80
C ALA A 67 3.42 -6.57 -9.56
N THR A 68 4.27 -7.31 -8.86
CA THR A 68 5.09 -8.35 -9.47
C THR A 68 4.24 -9.51 -9.99
N HIS A 69 3.23 -9.93 -9.24
CA HIS A 69 2.42 -11.09 -9.61
C HIS A 69 1.53 -10.81 -10.84
N PHE A 70 0.96 -9.61 -10.94
CA PHE A 70 0.02 -9.25 -12.00
C PHE A 70 0.62 -8.34 -13.08
N GLY A 71 1.93 -8.10 -13.06
CA GLY A 71 2.60 -7.23 -14.04
C GLY A 71 2.22 -5.74 -13.96
N LEU A 72 1.72 -5.27 -12.80
CA LEU A 72 1.25 -3.90 -12.64
C LEU A 72 2.41 -2.93 -12.35
N LYS A 73 2.26 -1.67 -12.77
CA LYS A 73 3.21 -0.62 -12.41
C LYS A 73 3.06 -0.23 -10.94
N LEU A 74 4.10 -0.47 -10.13
CA LEU A 74 4.14 -0.02 -8.74
C LEU A 74 4.52 1.47 -8.67
N VAL A 75 3.57 2.33 -8.31
CA VAL A 75 3.82 3.77 -8.17
C VAL A 75 4.03 4.14 -6.70
N LYS A 76 5.29 4.33 -6.32
CA LYS A 76 5.68 4.79 -4.99
C LYS A 76 5.77 6.31 -4.93
N ASN A 77 5.67 6.84 -3.71
CA ASN A 77 5.97 8.24 -3.39
C ASN A 77 5.11 9.32 -4.06
N ASN A 78 4.16 8.97 -4.95
CA ASN A 78 3.26 9.96 -5.54
C ASN A 78 2.07 10.26 -4.61
N LEU A 79 1.57 9.28 -3.86
CA LEU A 79 0.59 9.50 -2.79
C LEU A 79 1.31 9.80 -1.48
N GLN A 80 0.90 10.87 -0.80
CA GLN A 80 1.45 11.27 0.49
C GLN A 80 0.36 11.39 1.53
N ARG A 81 0.72 11.09 2.77
CA ARG A 81 -0.16 11.35 3.92
C ARG A 81 0.22 12.70 4.53
N VAL A 82 -0.70 13.65 4.47
CA VAL A 82 -0.53 15.04 4.95
C VAL A 82 -1.12 15.26 6.34
N LYS A 83 -2.04 14.40 6.79
CA LYS A 83 -2.68 14.47 8.11
C LYS A 83 -2.33 13.25 8.96
N ALA A 84 -2.03 13.48 10.24
CA ALA A 84 -1.98 12.42 11.23
C ALA A 84 -3.40 11.94 11.55
N THR A 85 -3.64 10.62 11.47
CA THR A 85 -4.96 10.04 11.73
C THR A 85 -4.87 8.97 12.81
N LYS A 86 -5.94 8.81 13.59
CA LYS A 86 -6.05 7.72 14.58
C LYS A 86 -5.97 6.36 13.86
N SER A 87 -5.61 5.31 14.60
CA SER A 87 -5.66 3.95 14.04
C SER A 87 -7.07 3.65 13.54
N GLN A 88 -7.19 3.01 12.38
CA GLN A 88 -8.50 2.65 11.83
C GLN A 88 -9.06 1.34 12.42
N THR A 89 -8.22 0.54 13.06
CA THR A 89 -8.58 -0.81 13.56
C THR A 89 -9.70 -0.79 14.58
N SER A 90 -9.79 0.25 15.41
CA SER A 90 -10.83 0.41 16.44
C SER A 90 -12.00 1.29 16.01
N LEU A 91 -12.05 1.73 14.75
CA LEU A 91 -13.07 2.66 14.27
C LEU A 91 -14.17 1.96 13.48
N SER A 92 -15.42 2.39 13.69
CA SER A 92 -16.55 2.01 12.85
C SER A 92 -16.36 2.49 11.41
N LYS A 93 -17.08 1.92 10.44
CA LYS A 93 -16.97 2.27 9.01
C LYS A 93 -17.11 3.78 8.75
N LYS A 94 -18.12 4.42 9.35
CA LYS A 94 -18.34 5.88 9.23
C LYS A 94 -17.15 6.67 9.79
N LYS A 95 -16.72 6.34 11.01
CA LYS A 95 -15.57 6.98 11.67
C LYS A 95 -14.26 6.76 10.90
N ARG A 96 -14.10 5.63 10.21
CA ARG A 96 -12.95 5.35 9.35
C ARG A 96 -12.88 6.33 8.18
N ILE A 97 -13.99 6.55 7.49
CA ILE A 97 -14.09 7.49 6.35
C ILE A 97 -13.78 8.91 6.83
N GLU A 98 -14.40 9.35 7.91
CA GLU A 98 -14.15 10.68 8.49
C GLU A 98 -12.69 10.85 8.92
N ASN A 99 -12.10 9.85 9.56
CA ASN A 99 -10.72 9.89 10.05
C ASN A 99 -9.70 10.02 8.90
N ILE A 100 -9.98 9.52 7.69
CA ILE A 100 -9.09 9.65 6.53
C ILE A 100 -9.45 10.79 5.57
N LYS A 101 -10.56 11.50 5.79
CA LYS A 101 -10.97 12.61 4.94
C LYS A 101 -9.88 13.69 4.91
N GLY A 102 -9.42 14.04 3.71
CA GLY A 102 -8.33 14.98 3.48
C GLY A 102 -6.96 14.52 4.00
N ALA A 103 -6.79 13.25 4.37
CA ALA A 103 -5.53 12.77 4.95
C ALA A 103 -4.44 12.51 3.91
N PHE A 104 -4.80 12.44 2.63
CA PHE A 104 -3.89 12.09 1.54
C PHE A 104 -3.91 13.10 0.40
N GLN A 105 -2.76 13.27 -0.24
CA GLN A 105 -2.57 14.17 -1.37
C GLN A 105 -1.60 13.56 -2.38
N PHE A 106 -1.85 13.79 -3.67
CA PHE A 106 -0.91 13.43 -4.73
C PHE A 106 0.13 14.53 -4.94
N ARG A 107 1.41 14.15 -5.07
CA ARG A 107 2.51 15.06 -5.42
C ARG A 107 2.42 15.58 -6.84
N ASN A 108 2.20 14.66 -7.78
CA ASN A 108 2.06 14.97 -9.20
C ASN A 108 0.78 14.31 -9.71
N LYS A 109 -0.27 15.13 -9.87
CA LYS A 109 -1.57 14.69 -10.39
C LYS A 109 -1.46 14.20 -11.84
N GLY A 110 -0.57 14.78 -12.64
CA GLY A 110 -0.37 14.43 -14.06
C GLY A 110 0.21 13.03 -14.31
N LYS A 111 0.74 12.35 -13.28
CA LYS A 111 1.21 10.95 -13.38
C LYS A 111 0.12 9.90 -13.18
N PHE A 112 -1.08 10.32 -12.81
CA PHE A 112 -2.27 9.47 -12.72
C PHE A 112 -3.35 10.04 -13.62
N GLN A 113 -3.35 9.67 -14.91
CA GLN A 113 -4.59 9.70 -15.67
C GLN A 113 -5.38 8.48 -15.19
N ALA A 114 -6.42 8.72 -14.39
CA ALA A 114 -7.38 7.68 -14.12
C ALA A 114 -7.96 7.25 -15.47
N LYS A 115 -7.92 5.95 -15.80
CA LYS A 115 -8.99 5.42 -16.64
C LYS A 115 -10.28 5.78 -15.91
N LYS A 116 -11.14 6.56 -16.56
CA LYS A 116 -12.46 6.85 -16.01
C LYS A 116 -13.13 5.49 -15.85
N ASP A 117 -13.21 5.00 -14.62
CA ASP A 117 -14.05 3.85 -14.32
C ASP A 117 -15.49 4.34 -14.50
N THR A 118 -16.03 4.11 -15.69
CA THR A 118 -17.48 4.14 -15.93
C THR A 118 -18.05 2.94 -15.16
N PHE A 119 -18.30 3.14 -13.87
CA PHE A 119 -19.24 2.29 -13.14
C PHE A 119 -20.64 2.70 -13.63
N SER A 120 -21.10 2.02 -14.67
CA SER A 120 -22.53 1.88 -14.98
C SER A 120 -22.97 0.49 -14.52
#